data_AF-A0A1E1W0I2-F1
#
_entry.id   AF-A0A1E1W0I2-F1
#
_cell.length_a   1.000
_cell.length_b   1.000
_cell.length_c   1.000
_cell.angle_alpha   90.00
_cell.angle_beta   90.00
_cell.angle_gamma   90.00
#
_symmetry.space_group_name_H-M   'P 1'
#
loop_
_entity.id
_entity.type
_entity.pdbx_description
1 polymer ?
#
loop_
_entity_poly.entity_id
_entity_poly.type
_entity_poly.pdbx_seq_one_letter_code
_entity_poly.pdbx_strand_id
1 'polypeptide(L)'
;PTNVNSEFDLIKKSNKLDLNKVVKVLGGTAHHVQIGKKLKKTQDASKVLPKPLEKPQAERIKRATGYEQTKKKVGRWDAVVARARTVDFVSFPIKHVSHKLQPTEEFLSKLTLKSPLEKALEEVDPPPVQEVEDEEEQLYPMTYQEMVEHRQQLAKMRAQQSYKAAKAKRQSKIKSKKYHRSVIKVFRCKYK
;
A
#
# COMPACT_ATOMS: atom_id res chain seq x y z
N PRO A 1 69.89 -12.44 8.68
CA PRO A 1 70.19 -12.43 7.23
C PRO A 1 70.24 -10.99 6.70
N THR A 2 71.45 -10.53 6.40
CA THR A 2 71.79 -9.19 5.92
C THR A 2 71.25 -8.98 4.50
N ASN A 3 70.48 -7.91 4.30
CA ASN A 3 69.97 -7.53 2.98
C ASN A 3 71.07 -6.74 2.27
N VAL A 4 71.79 -7.41 1.38
CA VAL A 4 72.89 -6.83 0.60
C VAL A 4 72.27 -5.97 -0.50
N ASN A 5 72.35 -4.65 -0.35
CA ASN A 5 71.93 -3.73 -1.40
C ASN A 5 73.06 -3.60 -2.42
N SER A 6 72.92 -4.24 -3.58
CA SER A 6 73.80 -4.03 -4.72
C SER A 6 73.38 -2.78 -5.51
N GLU A 7 74.36 -1.97 -5.92
CA GLU A 7 74.16 -0.63 -6.51
C GLU A 7 73.66 -0.62 -7.97
N PHE A 8 73.41 -1.79 -8.59
CA PHE A 8 73.20 -1.88 -10.05
C PHE A 8 71.94 -2.64 -10.50
N ASP A 9 70.87 -2.66 -9.70
CA ASP A 9 69.56 -3.18 -10.16
C ASP A 9 68.75 -2.10 -10.90
N LEU A 10 69.15 -1.78 -12.14
CA LEU A 10 68.41 -0.93 -13.09
C LEU A 10 67.24 -1.68 -13.77
N ILE A 11 66.48 -2.47 -13.02
CA ILE A 11 65.22 -3.02 -13.51
C ILE A 11 64.19 -1.89 -13.45
N LYS A 12 63.63 -1.50 -14.60
CA LYS A 12 62.57 -0.49 -14.74
C LYS A 12 61.27 -0.97 -14.08
N LYS A 13 61.26 -1.03 -12.75
CA LYS A 13 60.08 -1.37 -11.93
C LYS A 13 59.13 -0.18 -12.02
N SER A 14 57.85 -0.43 -12.30
CA SER A 14 56.84 0.63 -12.23
C SER A 14 56.80 1.15 -10.79
N ASN A 15 57.12 2.42 -10.57
CA ASN A 15 57.11 3.09 -9.26
C ASN A 15 55.68 3.32 -8.71
N LYS A 16 54.73 2.41 -8.98
CA LYS A 16 53.36 2.52 -8.53
C LYS A 16 53.27 1.96 -7.12
N LEU A 17 53.24 2.86 -6.14
CA LEU A 17 53.07 2.51 -4.74
C LEU A 17 51.65 2.00 -4.49
N ASP A 18 51.54 0.81 -3.90
CA ASP A 18 50.25 0.28 -3.44
C ASP A 18 49.87 0.95 -2.13
N LEU A 19 49.00 1.97 -2.22
CA LEU A 19 48.55 2.77 -1.08
C LEU A 19 47.89 1.91 0.00
N ASN A 20 47.28 0.77 -0.35
CA ASN A 20 46.68 -0.13 0.64
C ASN A 20 47.74 -0.78 1.54
N LYS A 21 48.91 -1.12 0.99
CA LYS A 21 50.03 -1.65 1.77
C LYS A 21 50.61 -0.58 2.70
N VAL A 22 50.73 0.65 2.21
CA VAL A 22 51.22 1.80 3.01
C VAL A 22 50.29 2.09 4.19
N VAL A 23 48.97 2.13 3.96
CA VAL A 23 47.97 2.35 5.02
C VAL A 23 48.00 1.25 6.07
N LYS A 24 48.29 0.00 5.68
CA LYS A 24 48.39 -1.14 6.61
C LYS A 24 49.59 -1.01 7.55
N VAL A 25 50.72 -0.51 7.05
CA VAL A 25 51.94 -0.27 7.85
C VAL A 25 51.76 0.91 8.82
N LEU A 26 51.02 1.93 8.41
CA LEU A 26 50.76 3.13 9.21
C LEU A 26 49.75 2.91 10.36
N GLY A 27 49.16 1.73 10.55
CA GLY A 27 48.10 1.50 11.54
C GLY A 27 48.49 1.58 13.03
N GLY A 28 49.78 1.74 13.36
CA GLY A 28 50.29 1.63 14.73
C GLY A 28 50.02 2.80 15.68
N THR A 29 49.64 3.99 15.17
CA THR A 29 49.28 5.14 16.01
C THR A 29 47.96 5.77 15.60
N ALA A 30 47.24 6.36 16.55
CA ALA A 30 45.92 6.97 16.30
C ALA A 30 45.96 8.09 15.26
N HIS A 31 47.04 8.88 15.23
CA HIS A 31 47.27 9.93 14.23
C HIS A 31 47.46 9.35 12.82
N HIS A 32 48.22 8.27 12.69
CA HIS A 32 48.49 7.64 11.40
C HIS A 32 47.26 6.91 10.83
N VAL A 33 46.33 6.44 11.67
CA VAL A 33 45.03 5.91 11.22
C VAL A 33 44.18 6.99 10.52
N GLN A 34 44.22 8.24 11.01
CA GLN A 34 43.51 9.35 10.37
C GLN A 34 44.11 9.68 8.99
N ILE A 35 45.44 9.64 8.88
CA ILE A 35 46.16 9.82 7.61
C ILE A 35 45.78 8.71 6.62
N GLY A 36 45.75 7.46 7.08
CA GLY A 36 45.35 6.33 6.23
C GLY A 36 43.90 6.41 5.74
N LYS A 37 42.98 6.90 6.58
CA LYS A 37 41.59 7.19 6.17
C LYS A 37 41.51 8.31 5.14
N LYS A 38 42.29 9.38 5.30
CA LYS A 38 42.36 10.48 4.32
C LYS A 38 42.91 10.00 2.98
N LEU A 39 43.96 9.19 2.99
CA LEU A 39 44.58 8.61 1.79
C LEU A 39 43.64 7.69 0.99
N LYS A 40 42.82 6.89 1.68
CA LYS A 40 41.80 6.05 1.02
C LYS A 40 40.69 6.90 0.41
N LYS A 41 40.20 7.91 1.15
CA LYS A 41 39.19 8.84 0.64
C LYS A 41 39.68 9.62 -0.60
N THR A 42 40.94 10.03 -0.63
CA THR A 42 41.50 10.70 -1.82
C THR A 42 41.63 9.74 -2.99
N GLN A 43 41.96 8.47 -2.76
CA GLN A 43 41.95 7.44 -3.82
C GLN A 43 40.54 7.25 -4.41
N ASP A 44 39.50 7.13 -3.58
CA ASP A 44 38.12 6.93 -4.03
C ASP A 44 37.54 8.20 -4.69
N ALA A 45 37.86 9.39 -4.19
CA ALA A 45 37.43 10.68 -4.73
C ALA A 45 38.28 11.18 -5.90
N SER A 46 39.39 10.51 -6.24
CA SER A 46 40.31 10.91 -7.32
C SER A 46 39.76 10.72 -8.73
N LYS A 47 38.50 10.31 -8.89
CA LYS A 47 37.89 10.25 -10.24
C LYS A 47 37.64 11.67 -10.73
N VAL A 48 38.70 12.24 -11.31
CA VAL A 48 38.69 13.55 -11.95
C VAL A 48 37.59 13.55 -13.00
N LEU A 49 36.76 14.60 -12.98
CA LEU A 49 35.75 14.79 -14.00
C LEU A 49 36.44 14.91 -15.37
N PRO A 50 35.98 14.17 -16.39
CA PRO A 50 36.54 14.31 -17.72
C PRO A 50 36.31 15.73 -18.23
N LYS A 51 37.19 16.19 -19.13
CA LYS A 51 37.01 17.47 -19.82
C LYS A 51 35.59 17.52 -20.42
N PRO A 52 34.86 18.63 -20.27
CA PRO A 52 33.54 18.77 -20.88
C PRO A 52 33.63 18.59 -22.41
N LEU A 53 32.62 17.95 -22.98
CA LEU A 53 32.49 17.77 -24.41
C LEU A 53 32.13 19.09 -25.10
N GLU A 54 32.39 19.16 -26.40
CA GLU A 54 31.94 20.28 -27.23
C GLU A 54 30.40 20.34 -27.26
N LYS A 55 29.86 21.56 -27.34
CA LYS A 55 28.41 21.81 -27.34
C LYS A 55 27.60 20.90 -28.26
N PRO A 56 27.93 20.71 -29.55
CA PRO A 56 27.12 19.87 -30.44
C PRO A 56 27.08 18.40 -29.99
N GLN A 57 28.18 17.87 -29.46
CA GLN A 57 28.25 16.50 -28.95
C GLN A 57 27.45 16.36 -27.65
N ALA A 58 27.61 17.31 -26.72
CA ALA A 58 26.86 17.33 -25.46
C ALA A 58 25.34 17.42 -25.71
N GLU A 59 24.92 18.27 -26.64
CA GLU A 59 23.51 18.41 -27.02
C GLU A 59 22.96 17.15 -27.69
N ARG A 60 23.76 16.46 -28.52
CA ARG A 60 23.37 15.16 -29.10
C ARG A 60 23.12 14.11 -28.02
N ILE A 61 23.99 14.03 -27.01
CA ILE A 61 23.81 13.11 -25.87
C ILE A 61 22.58 13.49 -25.06
N LYS A 62 22.38 14.78 -24.77
CA LYS A 62 21.19 15.29 -24.05
C LYS A 62 19.90 14.94 -24.77
N ARG A 63 19.87 15.06 -26.10
CA ARG A 63 18.70 14.65 -26.92
C ARG A 63 18.49 13.14 -26.90
N ALA A 64 19.54 12.33 -27.05
CA ALA A 64 19.43 10.87 -27.03
C ALA A 64 18.88 10.36 -25.69
N THR A 65 19.43 10.86 -24.58
CA THR A 65 18.95 10.54 -23.22
C THR A 65 17.51 11.02 -22.98
N GLY A 66 17.18 12.23 -23.45
CA GLY A 66 15.81 12.75 -23.42
C GLY A 66 14.84 11.85 -24.19
N TYR A 67 15.22 11.40 -25.38
CA TYR A 67 14.42 10.48 -26.20
C TYR A 67 14.18 9.14 -25.51
N GLU A 68 15.20 8.53 -24.90
CA GLU A 68 15.01 7.27 -24.17
C GLU A 68 14.06 7.41 -22.99
N GLN A 69 14.14 8.52 -22.26
CA GLN A 69 13.24 8.81 -21.15
C GLN A 69 11.80 9.04 -21.62
N THR A 70 11.61 9.83 -22.68
CA THR A 70 10.27 10.08 -23.23
C THR A 70 9.68 8.81 -23.85
N LYS A 71 10.48 8.01 -24.56
CA LYS A 71 10.06 6.69 -25.07
C LYS A 71 9.54 5.79 -23.95
N LYS A 72 10.22 5.72 -22.81
CA LYS A 72 9.76 4.95 -21.63
C LYS A 72 8.44 5.49 -21.07
N LYS A 73 8.27 6.83 -21.01
CA LYS A 73 7.03 7.46 -20.53
C LYS A 73 5.86 7.19 -21.46
N VAL A 74 6.07 7.32 -22.77
CA VAL A 74 5.05 7.03 -23.79
C VAL A 74 4.70 5.54 -23.82
N GLY A 75 5.70 4.65 -23.69
CA GLY A 75 5.47 3.20 -23.67
C GLY A 75 4.55 2.72 -22.54
N ARG A 76 4.37 3.50 -21.47
CA ARG A 76 3.35 3.21 -20.44
C ARG A 76 1.91 3.21 -20.99
N TRP A 77 1.68 3.92 -22.09
CA TRP A 77 0.38 3.99 -22.76
C TRP A 77 0.15 2.85 -23.76
N ASP A 78 1.18 2.08 -24.12
CA ASP A 78 1.08 1.01 -25.13
C ASP A 78 0.00 -0.02 -24.76
N ALA A 79 -0.12 -0.38 -23.49
CA ALA A 79 -1.16 -1.31 -23.02
C ALA A 79 -2.59 -0.75 -23.15
N VAL A 80 -2.77 0.57 -22.99
CA VAL A 80 -4.08 1.21 -23.17
C VAL A 80 -4.44 1.27 -24.66
N VAL A 81 -3.47 1.64 -25.50
CA VAL A 81 -3.63 1.71 -26.96
C VAL A 81 -3.87 0.33 -27.56
N ALA A 82 -3.11 -0.69 -27.16
CA ALA A 82 -3.27 -2.06 -27.62
C ALA A 82 -4.68 -2.58 -27.33
N ARG A 83 -5.14 -2.42 -26.08
CA ARG A 83 -6.51 -2.78 -25.69
C ARG A 83 -7.56 -2.03 -26.52
N ALA A 84 -7.39 -0.73 -26.72
CA ALA A 84 -8.34 0.05 -27.51
C ALA A 84 -8.41 -0.43 -28.98
N ARG A 85 -7.32 -0.98 -29.52
CA ARG A 85 -7.26 -1.55 -30.88
C ARG A 85 -7.83 -2.97 -30.98
N THR A 86 -7.79 -3.75 -29.90
CA THR A 86 -8.25 -5.15 -29.90
C THR A 86 -9.73 -5.32 -29.55
N VAL A 87 -10.38 -4.30 -28.98
CA VAL A 87 -11.79 -4.36 -28.59
C VAL A 87 -12.68 -4.12 -29.81
N ASP A 88 -13.76 -4.90 -29.94
CA ASP A 88 -14.68 -4.83 -31.09
C ASP A 88 -15.43 -3.48 -31.20
N PHE A 89 -15.80 -2.90 -30.06
CA PHE A 89 -16.55 -1.63 -30.01
C PHE A 89 -15.97 -0.68 -28.97
N VAL A 90 -15.75 0.57 -29.38
CA VAL A 90 -15.34 1.66 -28.48
C VAL A 90 -16.48 2.67 -28.40
N SER A 91 -17.13 2.76 -27.25
CA SER A 91 -18.18 3.74 -26.99
C SER A 91 -17.57 5.06 -26.49
N PHE A 92 -17.97 6.17 -27.11
CA PHE A 92 -17.63 7.52 -26.66
C PHE A 92 -18.86 8.18 -26.03
N PRO A 93 -18.71 8.95 -24.93
CA PRO A 93 -17.47 9.44 -24.32
C PRO A 93 -16.73 8.43 -23.43
N ILE A 94 -15.38 8.35 -23.54
CA ILE A 94 -14.53 7.37 -22.82
C ILE A 94 -14.56 7.56 -21.29
N LYS A 95 -14.70 8.81 -20.83
CA LYS A 95 -14.78 9.14 -19.40
C LYS A 95 -16.17 9.71 -19.14
N HIS A 96 -17.00 8.95 -18.45
CA HIS A 96 -18.06 9.58 -17.69
C HIS A 96 -17.35 10.42 -16.61
N VAL A 97 -17.63 11.72 -16.57
CA VAL A 97 -17.46 12.44 -15.31
C VAL A 97 -18.36 11.67 -14.36
N SER A 98 -17.77 10.90 -13.43
CA SER A 98 -18.58 10.35 -12.37
C SER A 98 -19.07 11.58 -11.61
N HIS A 99 -20.25 12.07 -11.97
CA HIS A 99 -21.12 12.73 -11.01
C HIS A 99 -21.33 11.64 -9.97
N LYS A 100 -20.38 11.52 -9.04
CA LYS A 100 -20.54 10.66 -7.87
C LYS A 100 -21.69 11.32 -7.16
N LEU A 101 -22.91 10.88 -7.47
CA LEU A 101 -24.04 11.08 -6.61
C LEU A 101 -23.53 10.61 -5.25
N GLN A 102 -23.56 11.52 -4.28
CA GLN A 102 -23.10 11.21 -2.93
C GLN A 102 -23.72 9.87 -2.52
N PRO A 103 -22.93 8.95 -1.91
CA PRO A 103 -23.48 7.71 -1.39
C PRO A 103 -24.77 8.02 -0.64
N THR A 104 -25.82 7.24 -0.88
CA THR A 104 -27.13 7.49 -0.27
C THR A 104 -27.01 7.63 1.24
N GLU A 105 -26.07 6.93 1.88
CA GLU A 105 -25.73 7.05 3.30
C GLU A 105 -25.26 8.46 3.72
N GLU A 106 -24.38 9.11 2.95
CA GLU A 106 -23.92 10.48 3.23
C GLU A 106 -25.06 11.49 3.02
N PHE A 107 -25.93 11.25 2.04
CA PHE A 107 -27.12 12.07 1.82
C PHE A 107 -28.14 11.90 2.95
N LEU A 108 -28.39 10.67 3.38
CA LEU A 108 -29.29 10.34 4.49
C LEU A 108 -28.80 10.89 5.83
N SER A 109 -27.48 10.93 6.06
CA SER A 109 -26.93 11.54 7.30
C SER A 109 -27.18 13.04 7.43
N LYS A 110 -27.39 13.73 6.31
CA LYS A 110 -27.70 15.17 6.27
C LYS A 110 -29.19 15.43 6.39
N LEU A 111 -30.02 14.41 6.26
CA LEU A 111 -31.45 14.49 6.42
C LEU A 111 -31.78 14.52 7.92
N THR A 112 -32.04 15.72 8.45
CA THR A 112 -32.54 15.87 9.81
C THR A 112 -34.07 15.77 9.82
N LEU A 113 -34.63 14.84 10.60
CA LEU A 113 -36.08 14.63 10.69
C LEU A 113 -36.83 15.81 11.34
N LYS A 114 -36.17 16.54 12.24
CA LYS A 114 -36.75 17.69 12.95
C LYS A 114 -35.78 18.87 12.98
N SER A 115 -36.31 20.06 12.75
CA SER A 115 -35.62 21.35 12.92
C SER A 115 -35.20 21.56 14.39
N PRO A 116 -34.12 22.32 14.68
CA PRO A 116 -33.78 22.70 16.05
C PRO A 116 -34.93 23.38 16.79
N LEU A 117 -35.74 24.17 16.07
CA LEU A 117 -36.92 24.83 16.62
C LEU A 117 -38.02 23.82 16.96
N GLU A 118 -38.26 22.82 16.10
CA GLU A 118 -39.25 21.77 16.35
C GLU A 118 -38.87 20.92 17.56
N LYS A 119 -37.57 20.66 17.76
CA LYS A 119 -37.08 19.99 18.99
C LYS A 119 -37.30 20.84 20.24
N ALA A 120 -37.10 22.16 20.15
CA ALA A 120 -37.34 23.07 21.26
C ALA A 120 -38.85 23.19 21.57
N LEU A 121 -39.71 23.20 20.54
CA LEU A 121 -41.16 23.16 20.74
C LEU A 121 -41.61 21.84 21.37
N GLU A 122 -41.04 20.71 20.95
CA GLU A 122 -41.31 19.40 21.55
C GLU A 122 -40.78 19.26 22.98
N GLU A 123 -39.77 20.04 23.38
CA GLU A 123 -39.32 20.13 24.77
C GLU A 123 -40.28 20.99 25.63
N VAL A 124 -40.92 21.98 25.03
CA VAL A 124 -41.91 22.85 25.70
C VAL A 124 -43.29 22.19 25.79
N ASP A 125 -43.72 21.52 24.73
CA ASP A 125 -44.99 20.80 24.64
C ASP A 125 -44.73 19.43 23.99
N PRO A 126 -44.35 18.42 24.80
CA PRO A 126 -44.09 17.09 24.26
C PRO A 126 -45.38 16.55 23.64
N PRO A 127 -45.35 16.01 22.41
CA PRO A 127 -46.50 15.33 21.86
C PRO A 127 -46.91 14.25 22.86
N PRO A 128 -48.22 13.98 23.01
CA PRO A 128 -48.68 12.94 23.93
C PRO A 128 -47.88 11.68 23.61
N VAL A 129 -47.11 11.21 24.59
CA VAL A 129 -46.40 9.95 24.50
C VAL A 129 -47.48 8.96 24.14
N GLN A 130 -47.44 8.42 22.93
CA GLN A 130 -48.10 7.15 22.69
C GLN A 130 -47.39 6.22 23.65
N GLU A 131 -48.02 5.99 24.80
CA GLU A 131 -47.59 4.99 25.76
C GLU A 131 -47.31 3.76 24.90
N VAL A 132 -46.04 3.39 24.83
CA VAL A 132 -45.67 2.11 24.27
C VAL A 132 -46.27 1.17 25.29
N GLU A 133 -47.50 0.73 25.03
CA GLU A 133 -48.24 -0.23 25.84
C GLU A 133 -47.22 -1.30 26.22
N ASP A 134 -46.86 -1.32 27.51
CA ASP A 134 -45.89 -2.22 28.10
C ASP A 134 -46.37 -3.62 27.81
N GLU A 135 -45.87 -4.24 26.72
CA GLU A 135 -46.25 -5.58 26.21
C GLU A 135 -47.42 -6.16 26.99
N GLU A 136 -48.62 -5.57 26.82
CA GLU A 136 -49.72 -5.90 27.71
C GLU A 136 -49.89 -7.40 27.56
N GLU A 137 -49.66 -8.16 28.64
CA GLU A 137 -49.91 -9.60 28.66
C GLU A 137 -51.32 -9.73 28.14
N GLN A 138 -51.47 -10.21 26.90
CA GLN A 138 -52.69 -10.05 26.10
C GLN A 138 -53.89 -10.43 26.98
N LEU A 139 -54.56 -9.42 27.55
CA LEU A 139 -55.60 -9.60 28.58
C LEU A 139 -56.80 -10.35 27.97
N TYR A 140 -56.85 -10.39 26.64
CA TYR A 140 -57.84 -11.06 25.83
C TYR A 140 -57.22 -12.28 25.10
N PRO A 141 -57.94 -13.41 25.03
CA PRO A 141 -57.51 -14.53 24.21
C PRO A 141 -57.48 -14.12 22.74
N MET A 142 -56.30 -14.24 22.11
CA MET A 142 -56.08 -13.95 20.69
C MET A 142 -57.11 -14.64 19.80
N THR A 143 -57.60 -13.94 18.78
CA THR A 143 -58.50 -14.54 17.80
C THR A 143 -57.76 -15.59 16.96
N TYR A 144 -58.50 -16.54 16.38
CA TYR A 144 -57.90 -17.64 15.61
C TYR A 144 -56.99 -17.15 14.48
N GLN A 145 -57.37 -16.06 13.80
CA GLN A 145 -56.59 -15.49 12.70
C GLN A 145 -55.27 -14.89 13.18
N GLU A 146 -55.30 -14.11 14.26
CA GLU A 146 -54.10 -13.51 14.86
C GLU A 146 -53.14 -14.58 15.39
N MET A 147 -53.65 -15.68 15.95
CA MET A 147 -52.81 -16.82 16.36
C MET A 147 -52.07 -17.47 15.18
N VAL A 148 -52.71 -17.55 14.01
CA VAL A 148 -52.11 -18.09 12.79
C VAL A 148 -51.04 -17.14 12.27
N GLU A 149 -51.32 -15.84 12.23
CA GLU A 149 -50.37 -14.81 11.80
C GLU A 149 -49.16 -14.74 12.72
N HIS A 150 -49.37 -14.74 14.03
CA HIS A 150 -48.31 -14.77 15.02
C HIS A 150 -47.41 -16.01 14.86
N ARG A 151 -48.02 -17.18 14.62
CA ARG A 151 -47.27 -18.41 14.31
C ARG A 151 -46.43 -18.28 13.04
N GLN A 152 -46.97 -17.68 11.98
CA GLN A 152 -46.24 -17.44 10.74
C GLN A 152 -45.08 -16.47 10.94
N GLN A 153 -45.29 -15.39 11.69
CA GLN A 153 -44.26 -14.40 12.01
C GLN A 153 -43.13 -15.02 12.85
N LEU A 154 -43.48 -15.78 13.90
CA LEU A 154 -42.49 -16.50 14.70
C LEU A 154 -41.72 -17.53 13.88
N ALA A 155 -42.38 -18.25 12.97
CA ALA A 155 -41.70 -19.18 12.07
C ALA A 155 -40.70 -18.46 11.16
N LYS A 156 -41.08 -17.30 10.61
CA LYS A 156 -40.21 -16.46 9.77
C LYS A 156 -39.00 -15.94 10.58
N MET A 157 -39.22 -15.46 11.79
CA MET A 157 -38.15 -14.98 12.67
C MET A 157 -37.19 -16.11 13.06
N ARG A 158 -37.71 -17.28 13.42
CA ARG A 158 -36.91 -18.48 13.72
C ARG A 158 -36.07 -18.91 12.51
N ALA A 159 -36.63 -18.87 11.31
CA ALA A 159 -35.89 -19.18 10.08
C ALA A 159 -34.77 -18.17 9.81
N GLN A 160 -35.01 -16.87 9.98
CA GLN A 160 -33.98 -15.84 9.80
C GLN A 160 -32.83 -15.99 10.81
N GLN A 161 -33.16 -16.25 12.07
CA GLN A 161 -32.17 -16.48 13.12
C GLN A 161 -31.33 -17.73 12.82
N SER A 162 -31.95 -18.82 12.36
CA SER A 162 -31.24 -20.05 12.01
C SER A 162 -30.29 -19.84 10.81
N TYR A 163 -30.71 -19.10 9.78
CA TYR A 163 -29.85 -18.74 8.65
C TYR A 163 -28.66 -17.86 9.08
N LYS A 164 -28.89 -16.89 9.97
CA LYS A 164 -27.81 -16.05 10.52
C LYS A 164 -26.81 -16.90 11.30
N ALA A 165 -27.28 -17.79 12.16
CA ALA A 165 -26.44 -18.71 12.93
C ALA A 165 -25.64 -19.67 12.02
N ALA A 166 -26.29 -20.25 11.00
CA ALA A 166 -25.63 -21.13 10.03
C ALA A 166 -24.55 -20.39 9.22
N LYS A 167 -24.85 -19.16 8.74
CA LYS A 167 -23.90 -18.31 8.04
C LYS A 167 -22.71 -17.95 8.93
N ALA A 168 -22.95 -17.59 10.19
CA ALA A 168 -21.90 -17.31 11.17
C ALA A 168 -21.02 -18.53 11.41
N LYS A 169 -21.61 -19.72 11.66
CA LYS A 169 -20.86 -20.98 11.83
C LYS A 169 -20.00 -21.31 10.60
N ARG A 170 -20.55 -21.14 9.38
CA ARG A 170 -19.80 -21.32 8.12
C ARG A 170 -18.63 -20.35 8.02
N GLN A 171 -18.85 -19.06 8.29
CA GLN A 171 -17.80 -18.04 8.28
C GLN A 171 -16.69 -18.36 9.30
N SER A 172 -17.04 -18.73 10.53
CA SER A 172 -16.08 -19.13 11.56
C SER A 172 -15.25 -20.34 11.13
N LYS A 173 -15.87 -21.36 10.49
CA LYS A 173 -15.14 -22.52 9.98
C LYS A 173 -14.21 -22.17 8.82
N ILE A 174 -14.65 -21.32 7.89
CA ILE A 174 -13.81 -20.81 6.78
C ILE A 174 -12.59 -20.08 7.36
N LYS A 175 -12.81 -19.16 8.31
CA LYS A 175 -11.74 -18.38 8.96
C LYS A 175 -10.76 -19.27 9.70
N SER A 176 -11.24 -20.21 10.53
CA SER A 176 -10.41 -21.19 11.24
C SER A 176 -9.58 -22.06 10.28
N LYS A 177 -10.21 -22.63 9.24
CA LYS A 177 -9.49 -23.41 8.22
C LYS A 177 -8.44 -22.57 7.49
N LYS A 178 -8.77 -21.34 7.10
CA LYS A 178 -7.84 -20.41 6.43
C LYS A 178 -6.65 -20.08 7.35
N TYR A 179 -6.90 -19.79 8.62
CA TYR A 179 -5.87 -19.54 9.61
C TYR A 179 -4.90 -20.71 9.74
N HIS A 180 -5.39 -21.93 10.02
CA HIS A 180 -4.52 -23.09 10.14
C HIS A 180 -3.77 -23.41 8.84
N ARG A 181 -4.40 -23.23 7.67
CA ARG A 181 -3.71 -23.38 6.37
C ARG A 181 -2.55 -22.39 6.21
N SER A 182 -2.77 -21.13 6.56
CA SER A 182 -1.71 -20.11 6.53
C SER A 182 -0.60 -20.41 7.55
N VAL A 183 -0.96 -20.78 8.78
CA VAL A 183 0.02 -21.15 9.83
C VAL A 183 0.86 -22.36 9.40
N ILE A 184 0.23 -23.42 8.88
CA ILE A 184 0.94 -24.61 8.37
C ILE A 184 1.85 -24.23 7.19
N LYS A 185 1.39 -23.36 6.28
CA LYS A 185 2.21 -22.91 5.15
C LYS A 185 3.42 -22.09 5.60
N VAL A 186 3.23 -21.19 6.57
CA VAL A 186 4.32 -20.40 7.17
C VAL A 186 5.31 -21.31 7.90
N PHE A 187 4.84 -22.26 8.70
CA PHE A 187 5.68 -23.25 9.37
C PHE A 187 6.51 -24.04 8.34
N ARG A 188 5.88 -24.60 7.31
CA ARG A 188 6.58 -25.33 6.23
C ARG A 188 7.59 -24.49 5.46
N CYS A 189 7.39 -23.17 5.35
CA CYS A 189 8.31 -22.27 4.67
C CYS A 189 9.49 -21.84 5.53
N LYS A 190 9.37 -21.95 6.86
CA LYS A 190 10.40 -21.55 7.83
C LYS A 190 11.38 -22.69 8.17
N TYR A 191 10.93 -23.93 8.07
CA TYR A 191 11.73 -25.14 8.35
C TYR A 191 12.12 -25.92 7.08
N LYS A 192 12.21 -25.21 5.95
CA LYS A 192 12.70 -25.71 4.66
C LYS A 192 13.72 -24.72 4.14
#